data_AF-A0A3D3MH20-F1
#
_entry.id   AF-A0A3D3MH20-F1
#
_cell.length_a   1.000
_cell.length_b   1.000
_cell.length_c   1.000
_cell.angle_alpha   90.00
_cell.angle_beta   90.00
_cell.angle_gamma   90.00
#
_symmetry.space_group_name_H-M   'P 1'
#
loop_
_entity.id
_entity.type
_entity.pdbx_description
1 polymer ?
#
loop_
_entity_poly.entity_id
_entity_poly.type
_entity_poly.pdbx_seq_one_letter_code
_entity_poly.pdbx_strand_id
1 'polypeptide(L)'
;MIMIKKIAQLICLIAIFAVEAQTFDSFEGDRSAYEGGPVQFYKDLNAILMGNHFERCGNDTAEKFLAYIEIKKGRGTILNKTLPDNCAAPLFIKAFDEINKLKKWKKVSGIQANTSIVFYPNDYFENFKENYTTERDSEFPGGMSGLKNQLTSILKKQNFKNTNEIKAILSFKISEKGVLNSLTIEPDNLDEEVKNKLIKSVEQLDKSWLPRLHRGVPIESSYRVPITL
;
A
#
# COMPACT_ATOMS: atom_id res chain seq x y z
N MET A 1 31.87 39.47 -26.88
CA MET A 1 32.26 38.24 -27.60
C MET A 1 32.70 37.23 -26.54
N ILE A 2 31.79 36.35 -26.08
CA ILE A 2 31.79 34.91 -26.40
C ILE A 2 32.99 34.22 -25.72
N MET A 3 32.88 33.25 -24.79
CA MET A 3 31.77 32.39 -24.41
C MET A 3 32.15 31.69 -23.09
N ILE A 4 31.30 31.81 -22.09
CA ILE A 4 31.16 30.83 -21.01
C ILE A 4 30.63 29.57 -21.68
N LYS A 5 31.49 28.60 -21.99
CA LYS A 5 31.06 27.27 -22.44
C LYS A 5 31.86 26.19 -21.71
N LYS A 6 31.09 25.24 -21.17
CA LYS A 6 31.45 23.93 -20.59
C LYS A 6 31.40 23.83 -19.06
N ILE A 7 30.29 24.29 -18.48
CA ILE A 7 29.69 23.58 -17.33
C ILE A 7 28.74 22.55 -17.94
N ALA A 8 29.30 21.43 -18.41
CA ALA A 8 28.55 20.32 -18.93
C ALA A 8 28.19 19.39 -17.77
N GLN A 9 26.92 19.43 -17.40
CA GLN A 9 26.11 18.27 -17.01
C GLN A 9 26.79 17.23 -16.09
N LEU A 10 26.57 17.37 -14.79
CA LEU A 10 26.40 16.23 -13.91
C LEU A 10 25.39 16.56 -12.80
N ILE A 11 24.14 16.85 -13.20
CA ILE A 11 23.01 16.74 -12.28
C ILE A 11 22.59 15.28 -12.32
N CYS A 12 23.20 14.49 -11.44
CA CYS A 12 22.75 13.15 -11.13
C CYS A 12 21.39 13.31 -10.43
N LEU A 13 20.30 13.21 -11.19
CA LEU A 13 18.95 12.99 -10.67
C LEU A 13 18.98 11.61 -10.00
N ILE A 14 19.41 11.58 -8.74
CA ILE A 14 19.17 10.45 -7.86
C ILE A 14 17.67 10.45 -7.59
N ALA A 15 16.92 9.79 -8.47
CA ALA A 15 15.61 9.26 -8.10
C ALA A 15 15.90 8.22 -7.00
N ILE A 16 15.88 8.66 -5.74
CA ILE A 16 15.78 7.78 -4.60
C ILE A 16 14.38 7.16 -4.74
N PHE A 17 14.27 6.10 -5.53
CA PHE A 17 13.22 5.12 -5.31
C PHE A 17 13.54 4.54 -3.94
N ALA A 18 12.95 5.12 -2.89
CA ALA A 18 12.75 4.39 -1.67
C ALA A 18 11.96 3.15 -2.10
N VAL A 19 12.65 2.02 -2.24
CA VAL A 19 11.98 0.73 -2.36
C VAL A 19 11.32 0.56 -1.00
N GLU A 20 10.08 1.03 -0.88
CA GLU A 20 9.21 0.60 0.20
C GLU A 20 9.25 -0.92 0.14
N ALA A 21 9.81 -1.55 1.18
CA ALA A 21 9.85 -2.99 1.27
C ALA A 21 8.40 -3.47 1.16
N GLN A 22 8.05 -4.10 0.04
CA GLN A 22 6.67 -4.50 -0.23
C GLN A 22 6.26 -5.54 0.80
N THR A 23 5.26 -5.18 1.60
CA THR A 23 4.68 -6.05 2.61
C THR A 23 3.83 -7.11 1.93
N PHE A 24 3.67 -8.25 2.60
CA PHE A 24 2.90 -9.38 2.09
C PHE A 24 1.47 -8.96 1.67
N ASP A 25 0.90 -8.02 2.43
CA ASP A 25 -0.45 -7.48 2.23
C ASP A 25 -0.63 -6.73 0.92
N SER A 26 0.46 -6.21 0.33
CA SER A 26 0.41 -5.51 -0.96
C SER A 26 0.24 -6.45 -2.17
N PHE A 27 0.42 -7.76 -1.98
CA PHE A 27 0.34 -8.75 -3.05
C PHE A 27 -1.05 -9.39 -3.12
N GLU A 28 -1.97 -8.75 -3.82
CA GLU A 28 -3.33 -9.26 -4.05
C GLU A 28 -3.48 -10.08 -5.34
N GLY A 29 -4.54 -10.89 -5.40
CA GLY A 29 -4.91 -11.71 -6.57
C GLY A 29 -3.84 -12.72 -6.97
N ASP A 30 -3.53 -12.78 -8.27
CA ASP A 30 -2.52 -13.68 -8.84
C ASP A 30 -1.09 -13.35 -8.40
N ARG A 31 -0.86 -12.13 -7.90
CA ARG A 31 0.44 -11.73 -7.36
C ARG A 31 0.68 -12.25 -5.95
N SER A 32 -0.37 -12.70 -5.26
CA SER A 32 -0.24 -13.22 -3.91
C SER A 32 0.51 -14.55 -3.89
N ALA A 33 1.43 -14.67 -2.94
CA ALA A 33 2.16 -15.90 -2.70
C ALA A 33 1.38 -16.93 -1.88
N TYR A 34 0.17 -16.62 -1.43
CA TYR A 34 -0.69 -17.52 -0.66
C TYR A 34 -2.03 -17.74 -1.38
N GLU A 35 -2.56 -18.95 -1.31
CA GLU A 35 -3.88 -19.29 -1.88
C GLU A 35 -5.00 -18.49 -1.20
N GLY A 36 -5.80 -17.78 -1.99
CA GLY A 36 -6.82 -16.86 -1.48
C GLY A 36 -6.29 -15.49 -1.00
N GLY A 37 -4.99 -15.22 -1.15
CA GLY A 37 -4.44 -13.90 -0.85
C GLY A 37 -4.11 -13.64 0.63
N PRO A 38 -3.68 -12.42 0.98
CA PRO A 38 -3.37 -12.03 2.35
C PRO A 38 -4.55 -12.20 3.32
N VAL A 39 -5.77 -11.86 2.87
CA VAL A 39 -6.99 -12.07 3.66
C VAL A 39 -7.16 -13.54 4.08
N GLN A 40 -6.97 -14.47 3.14
CA GLN A 40 -7.10 -15.90 3.45
C GLN A 40 -5.96 -16.38 4.33
N PHE A 41 -4.73 -15.89 4.14
CA PHE A 41 -3.61 -16.17 5.03
C PHE A 41 -3.93 -15.81 6.48
N TYR A 42 -4.43 -14.60 6.73
CA TYR A 42 -4.75 -14.17 8.08
C TYR A 42 -5.93 -14.92 8.69
N LYS A 43 -6.92 -15.29 7.88
CA LYS A 43 -8.02 -16.17 8.29
C LYS A 43 -7.53 -17.56 8.71
N ASP A 44 -6.64 -18.16 7.92
CA ASP A 44 -6.03 -19.45 8.25
C ASP A 44 -5.18 -19.35 9.52
N LEU A 45 -4.45 -18.24 9.69
CA LEU A 45 -3.62 -17.98 10.87
C LEU A 45 -4.49 -17.87 12.14
N ASN A 46 -5.62 -17.15 12.06
CA ASN A 46 -6.58 -17.09 13.15
C ASN A 46 -7.12 -18.49 13.49
N ALA A 47 -7.53 -19.27 12.49
CA ALA A 47 -8.03 -20.62 12.69
C ALA A 47 -7.00 -21.54 13.37
N ILE A 48 -5.72 -21.42 13.02
CA ILE A 48 -4.63 -22.17 13.67
C ILE A 48 -4.45 -21.74 15.12
N LEU A 49 -4.39 -20.43 15.39
CA LEU A 49 -4.19 -19.90 16.73
C LEU A 49 -5.31 -20.34 17.67
N MET A 50 -6.56 -20.22 17.21
CA MET A 50 -7.75 -20.58 18.00
C MET A 50 -7.94 -22.09 18.11
N GLY A 51 -7.77 -22.82 17.00
CA GLY A 51 -7.99 -24.27 16.94
C GLY A 51 -6.95 -25.08 17.72
N ASN A 52 -5.71 -24.59 17.80
CA ASN A 52 -4.65 -25.24 18.57
C ASN A 52 -4.55 -24.72 20.02
N HIS A 53 -5.48 -23.86 20.45
CA HIS A 53 -5.50 -23.27 21.80
C HIS A 53 -4.17 -22.62 22.20
N PHE A 54 -3.55 -21.88 21.29
CA PHE A 54 -2.29 -21.21 21.61
C PHE A 54 -2.52 -20.14 22.69
N GLU A 55 -1.55 -20.01 23.60
CA GLU A 55 -1.59 -18.99 24.64
C GLU A 55 -1.50 -17.60 24.00
N ARG A 56 -2.42 -16.72 24.41
CA ARG A 56 -2.39 -15.32 24.02
C ARG A 56 -1.17 -14.62 24.62
N CYS A 57 -0.68 -13.61 23.90
CA CYS A 57 0.24 -12.65 24.49
C CYS A 57 -0.49 -11.74 25.50
N GLY A 58 0.27 -10.92 26.22
CA GLY A 58 -0.30 -9.93 27.12
C GLY A 58 -1.16 -8.90 26.37
N ASN A 59 -1.76 -7.98 27.13
CA ASN A 59 -2.73 -7.03 26.59
C ASN A 59 -2.08 -5.80 25.91
N ASP A 60 -0.78 -5.85 25.56
CA ASP A 60 -0.12 -4.75 24.86
C ASP A 60 -0.54 -4.73 23.39
N THR A 61 -1.42 -3.78 23.03
CA THR A 61 -1.97 -3.63 21.67
C THR A 61 -0.96 -3.11 20.64
N ALA A 62 0.20 -2.62 21.10
CA ALA A 62 1.31 -2.22 20.26
C ALA A 62 2.33 -3.35 20.01
N GLU A 63 2.26 -4.43 20.80
CA GLU A 63 3.14 -5.58 20.63
C GLU A 63 2.96 -6.19 19.23
N LYS A 64 4.07 -6.38 18.53
CA LYS A 64 4.08 -6.92 17.17
C LYS A 64 5.37 -7.68 16.87
N PHE A 65 5.30 -8.50 15.83
CA PHE A 65 6.45 -9.12 15.20
C PHE A 65 6.46 -8.83 13.70
N LEU A 66 7.60 -8.36 13.19
CA LEU A 66 7.84 -8.20 11.75
C LEU A 66 8.65 -9.41 11.27
N ALA A 67 7.97 -10.35 10.64
CA ALA A 67 8.59 -11.55 10.07
C ALA A 67 9.03 -11.27 8.63
N TYR A 68 10.33 -11.31 8.36
CA TYR A 68 10.85 -11.37 7.00
C TYR A 68 10.77 -12.81 6.53
N ILE A 69 10.12 -13.06 5.40
CA ILE A 69 9.86 -14.40 4.89
C ILE A 69 10.41 -14.61 3.48
N GLU A 70 10.95 -15.79 3.25
CA GLU A 70 11.28 -16.31 1.92
C GLU A 70 10.36 -17.47 1.57
N ILE A 71 9.74 -17.41 0.40
CA ILE A 71 8.84 -18.45 -0.11
C ILE A 71 9.55 -19.20 -1.23
N LYS A 72 9.91 -20.45 -0.96
CA LYS A 72 10.57 -21.34 -1.93
C LYS A 72 9.86 -22.67 -1.98
N LYS A 73 9.63 -23.15 -3.20
CA LYS A 73 9.04 -24.48 -3.47
C LYS A 73 7.74 -24.74 -2.68
N GLY A 74 6.87 -23.74 -2.57
CA GLY A 74 5.58 -23.86 -1.86
C GLY A 74 5.71 -23.95 -0.34
N ARG A 75 6.77 -23.38 0.24
CA ARG A 75 6.97 -23.27 1.69
C ARG A 75 7.56 -21.91 2.04
N GLY A 76 7.04 -21.30 3.11
CA GLY A 76 7.59 -20.10 3.69
C GLY A 76 8.67 -20.41 4.74
N THR A 77 9.71 -19.59 4.80
CA THR A 77 10.81 -19.66 5.78
C THR A 77 11.01 -18.28 6.40
N ILE A 78 11.07 -18.18 7.72
CA ILE A 78 11.37 -16.92 8.42
C ILE A 78 12.88 -16.67 8.37
N LEU A 79 13.28 -15.46 7.97
CA LEU A 79 14.66 -15.05 7.75
C LEU A 79 15.23 -14.17 8.88
N ASN A 80 14.42 -13.80 9.88
CA ASN A 80 14.87 -12.98 11.00
C ASN A 80 16.06 -13.63 11.70
N LYS A 81 17.22 -12.94 11.70
CA LYS A 81 18.44 -13.40 12.40
C LYS A 81 18.36 -13.17 13.91
N THR A 82 17.70 -12.08 14.30
CA THR A 82 17.47 -11.70 15.68
C THR A 82 15.97 -11.64 15.91
N LEU A 83 15.51 -12.30 16.95
CA LEU A 83 14.11 -12.26 17.38
C LEU A 83 13.98 -11.22 18.49
N PRO A 84 12.91 -10.40 18.48
CA PRO A 84 12.62 -9.53 19.61
C PRO A 84 12.32 -10.39 20.84
N ASP A 85 12.73 -9.90 22.01
CA ASP A 85 12.40 -10.51 23.30
C ASP A 85 10.97 -10.11 23.71
N ASN A 86 10.00 -10.64 22.97
CA ASN A 86 8.57 -10.44 23.20
C ASN A 86 7.80 -11.73 22.89
N CYS A 87 6.52 -11.78 23.26
CA CYS A 87 5.67 -12.96 23.05
C CYS A 87 5.27 -13.12 21.58
N ALA A 88 5.13 -12.02 20.83
CA ALA A 88 4.67 -12.03 19.45
C ALA A 88 5.54 -12.91 18.52
N ALA A 89 6.87 -12.84 18.66
CA ALA A 89 7.79 -13.62 17.82
C ALA A 89 7.66 -15.16 18.00
N PRO A 90 7.81 -15.73 19.21
CA PRO A 90 7.68 -17.17 19.40
C PRO A 90 6.26 -17.68 19.09
N LEU A 91 5.22 -16.87 19.35
CA LEU A 91 3.85 -17.23 19.00
C LEU A 91 3.67 -17.32 17.47
N PHE A 92 4.14 -16.30 16.73
CA PHE A 92 4.06 -16.30 15.27
C PHE A 92 4.84 -17.46 14.66
N ILE A 93 6.06 -17.74 15.14
CA ILE A 93 6.89 -18.85 14.61
C ILE A 93 6.16 -20.18 14.74
N LYS A 94 5.60 -20.48 15.91
CA LYS A 94 4.82 -21.71 16.13
C LYS A 94 3.61 -21.80 15.18
N ALA A 95 2.87 -20.69 15.03
CA ALA A 95 1.68 -20.67 14.18
C ALA A 95 2.03 -20.76 12.68
N PHE A 96 3.15 -20.15 12.28
CA PHE A 96 3.66 -20.18 10.91
C PHE A 96 4.10 -21.57 10.46
N ASP A 97 4.63 -22.39 11.38
CA ASP A 97 4.91 -23.79 11.12
C ASP A 97 3.65 -24.59 10.80
N GLU A 98 2.53 -24.31 11.46
CA GLU A 98 1.22 -24.91 11.14
C GLU A 98 0.68 -24.40 9.80
N ILE A 99 0.83 -23.10 9.50
CA ILE A 99 0.47 -22.53 8.19
C ILE A 99 1.18 -23.28 7.06
N ASN A 100 2.48 -23.55 7.22
CA ASN A 100 3.25 -24.29 6.24
C ASN A 100 2.71 -25.71 5.98
N LYS A 101 2.01 -26.33 6.93
CA LYS A 101 1.38 -27.66 6.76
C LYS A 101 0.12 -27.61 5.90
N LEU A 102 -0.53 -26.45 5.78
CA LEU A 102 -1.69 -26.26 4.92
C LEU A 102 -1.35 -26.34 3.42
N LYS A 103 -0.07 -26.21 3.04
CA LYS A 103 0.44 -26.30 1.66
C LYS A 103 -0.23 -25.31 0.69
N LYS A 104 -0.68 -24.16 1.20
CA LYS A 104 -1.33 -23.10 0.43
C LYS A 104 -0.37 -22.05 -0.14
N TRP A 105 0.93 -22.17 0.10
CA TRP A 105 1.93 -21.30 -0.51
C TRP A 105 2.07 -21.61 -2.00
N LYS A 106 1.92 -20.58 -2.84
CA LYS A 106 2.09 -20.66 -4.29
C LYS A 106 3.56 -20.60 -4.66
N LYS A 107 3.89 -21.10 -5.85
CA LYS A 107 5.21 -20.92 -6.46
C LYS A 107 5.31 -19.50 -7.01
N VAL A 108 6.04 -18.64 -6.30
CA VAL A 108 6.31 -17.25 -6.68
C VAL A 108 7.81 -17.02 -6.89
N SER A 109 8.19 -15.87 -7.45
CA SER A 109 9.58 -15.48 -7.67
C SER A 109 9.81 -13.98 -7.47
N GLY A 110 11.08 -13.55 -7.42
CA GLY A 110 11.44 -12.14 -7.25
C GLY A 110 10.94 -11.58 -5.91
N ILE A 111 10.34 -10.39 -5.97
CA ILE A 111 9.89 -9.65 -4.78
C ILE A 111 8.72 -10.34 -4.05
N GLN A 112 7.87 -11.07 -4.76
CA GLN A 112 6.76 -11.82 -4.16
C GLN A 112 7.27 -12.99 -3.29
N ALA A 113 8.43 -13.54 -3.63
CA ALA A 113 9.07 -14.61 -2.88
C ALA A 113 9.83 -14.11 -1.65
N ASN A 114 10.11 -12.80 -1.54
CA ASN A 114 10.87 -12.20 -0.45
C ASN A 114 10.11 -10.99 0.08
N THR A 115 9.32 -11.21 1.12
CA THR A 115 8.39 -10.20 1.65
C THR A 115 8.40 -10.20 3.18
N SER A 116 7.61 -9.33 3.79
CA SER A 116 7.45 -9.26 5.23
C SER A 116 5.97 -9.36 5.63
N ILE A 117 5.74 -10.05 6.74
CA ILE A 117 4.43 -10.16 7.39
C ILE A 117 4.54 -9.45 8.73
N VAL A 118 3.62 -8.50 8.97
CA VAL A 118 3.45 -7.94 10.30
C VAL A 118 2.43 -8.80 11.05
N PHE A 119 2.74 -9.14 12.30
CA PHE A 119 1.87 -9.92 13.16
C PHE A 119 1.58 -9.14 14.43
N TYR A 120 0.29 -8.90 14.69
CA TYR A 120 -0.24 -8.28 15.90
C TYR A 120 -1.04 -9.35 16.66
N PRO A 121 -0.48 -9.96 17.72
CA PRO A 121 -1.14 -11.08 18.41
C PRO A 121 -2.58 -10.77 18.85
N ASN A 122 -2.80 -9.58 19.41
CA ASN A 122 -4.09 -9.19 19.97
C ASN A 122 -5.21 -9.08 18.93
N ASP A 123 -4.86 -8.88 17.65
CA ASP A 123 -5.86 -8.84 16.57
C ASP A 123 -6.53 -10.20 16.33
N TYR A 124 -5.92 -11.30 16.76
CA TYR A 124 -6.45 -12.65 16.52
C TYR A 124 -7.31 -13.15 17.67
N PHE A 125 -6.96 -12.83 18.92
CA PHE A 125 -7.64 -13.39 20.10
C PHE A 125 -8.81 -12.54 20.58
N GLU A 126 -8.80 -11.23 20.34
CA GLU A 126 -9.85 -10.34 20.87
C GLU A 126 -10.76 -9.78 19.77
N ASN A 127 -10.17 -9.41 18.62
CA ASN A 127 -10.84 -8.56 17.64
C ASN A 127 -10.59 -9.01 16.19
N PHE A 128 -10.61 -10.32 15.92
CA PHE A 128 -10.41 -10.79 14.56
C PHE A 128 -11.61 -10.41 13.68
N LYS A 129 -11.36 -9.55 12.70
CA LYS A 129 -12.39 -9.04 11.79
C LYS A 129 -12.48 -9.86 10.52
N GLU A 130 -13.68 -9.94 9.96
CA GLU A 130 -13.85 -10.42 8.60
C GLU A 130 -13.04 -9.54 7.63
N ASN A 131 -12.39 -10.16 6.65
CA ASN A 131 -11.52 -9.50 5.66
C ASN A 131 -10.27 -8.79 6.24
N TYR A 132 -9.80 -9.21 7.40
CA TYR A 132 -8.60 -8.65 8.06
C TYR A 132 -7.34 -8.76 7.18
N THR A 133 -6.61 -7.64 7.11
CA THR A 133 -5.19 -7.52 6.73
C THR A 133 -4.54 -6.50 7.67
N THR A 134 -3.21 -6.52 7.80
CA THR A 134 -2.52 -5.49 8.60
C THR A 134 -2.49 -4.15 7.91
N GLU A 135 -2.34 -4.15 6.59
CA GLU A 135 -2.46 -2.98 5.74
C GLU A 135 -3.32 -3.32 4.53
N ARG A 136 -4.03 -2.33 3.99
CA ARG A 136 -4.56 -2.34 2.63
C ARG A 136 -4.58 -0.93 2.14
N ASP A 137 -3.96 -0.66 1.00
CA ASP A 137 -4.01 0.67 0.40
C ASP A 137 -5.44 1.00 -0.03
N SER A 138 -5.76 2.29 -0.02
CA SER A 138 -6.99 2.77 -0.66
C SER A 138 -6.93 2.53 -2.17
N GLU A 139 -8.09 2.24 -2.75
CA GLU A 139 -8.18 1.87 -4.15
C GLU A 139 -9.29 2.64 -4.86
N PHE A 140 -8.92 3.31 -5.95
CA PHE A 140 -9.87 3.90 -6.88
C PHE A 140 -10.52 2.80 -7.73
N PRO A 141 -11.78 2.90 -8.16
CA PRO A 141 -12.34 1.93 -9.10
C PRO A 141 -11.49 1.75 -10.37
N GLY A 142 -11.01 0.54 -10.61
CA GLY A 142 -10.05 0.24 -11.69
C GLY A 142 -8.59 0.55 -11.35
N GLY A 143 -8.29 0.74 -10.07
CA GLY A 143 -6.97 1.04 -9.52
C GLY A 143 -6.42 2.38 -9.97
N MET A 144 -5.11 2.57 -9.77
CA MET A 144 -4.39 3.79 -10.17
C MET A 144 -4.45 4.06 -11.68
N SER A 145 -4.54 3.00 -12.50
CA SER A 145 -4.74 3.15 -13.94
C SER A 145 -6.13 3.72 -14.25
N GLY A 146 -7.17 3.22 -13.59
CA GLY A 146 -8.53 3.78 -13.66
C GLY A 146 -8.57 5.26 -13.30
N LEU A 147 -7.93 5.63 -12.19
CA LEU A 147 -7.82 7.03 -11.76
C LEU A 147 -7.17 7.88 -12.86
N LYS A 148 -5.99 7.49 -13.34
CA LYS A 148 -5.24 8.24 -14.34
C LYS A 148 -6.02 8.40 -15.64
N ASN A 149 -6.68 7.33 -16.10
CA ASN A 149 -7.46 7.34 -17.33
C ASN A 149 -8.68 8.25 -17.20
N GLN A 150 -9.42 8.17 -16.10
CA GLN A 150 -10.58 9.01 -15.85
C GLN A 150 -10.20 10.48 -15.71
N LEU A 151 -9.16 10.77 -14.91
CA LEU A 151 -8.66 12.13 -14.73
C LEU A 151 -8.19 12.73 -16.06
N THR A 152 -7.43 11.99 -16.85
CA THR A 152 -6.98 12.44 -18.19
C THR A 152 -8.17 12.71 -19.12
N SER A 153 -9.19 11.86 -19.09
CA SER A 153 -10.42 12.02 -19.88
C SER A 153 -11.18 13.29 -19.49
N ILE A 154 -11.29 13.58 -18.19
CA ILE A 154 -11.91 14.81 -17.68
C ILE A 154 -11.10 16.04 -18.09
N LEU A 155 -9.77 16.01 -17.87
CA LEU A 155 -8.88 17.14 -18.17
C LEU A 155 -8.92 17.51 -19.67
N LYS A 156 -8.94 16.54 -20.57
CA LYS A 156 -9.06 16.78 -22.02
C LYS A 156 -10.34 17.55 -22.41
N LYS A 157 -11.40 17.46 -21.60
CA LYS A 157 -12.68 18.16 -21.86
C LYS A 157 -12.71 19.60 -21.33
N GLN A 158 -11.76 19.99 -20.46
CA GLN A 158 -11.75 21.32 -19.84
C GLN A 158 -11.28 22.44 -20.77
N ASN A 159 -10.83 22.12 -21.99
CA ASN A 159 -10.33 23.08 -22.98
C ASN A 159 -9.34 24.09 -22.37
N PHE A 160 -8.16 23.62 -22.00
CA PHE A 160 -7.04 24.49 -21.62
C PHE A 160 -6.59 25.29 -22.87
N LYS A 161 -6.75 26.62 -22.87
CA LYS A 161 -6.44 27.49 -24.02
C LYS A 161 -4.94 27.79 -24.03
N ASN A 162 -4.22 27.51 -25.13
CA ASN A 162 -2.87 28.00 -25.46
C ASN A 162 -1.94 28.32 -24.26
N THR A 163 -1.95 27.46 -23.26
CA THR A 163 -1.00 27.51 -22.16
C THR A 163 0.19 26.69 -22.60
N ASN A 164 1.40 27.18 -22.32
CA ASN A 164 2.59 26.34 -22.30
C ASN A 164 2.32 25.06 -21.50
N GLU A 165 3.11 24.01 -21.72
CA GLU A 165 3.03 22.73 -20.99
C GLU A 165 2.74 22.97 -19.49
N ILE A 166 1.55 22.57 -19.04
CA ILE A 166 1.14 22.77 -17.64
C ILE A 166 1.67 21.58 -16.84
N LYS A 167 2.49 21.85 -15.84
CA LYS A 167 2.95 20.87 -14.86
C LYS A 167 2.40 21.22 -13.50
N ALA A 168 1.66 20.29 -12.91
CA ALA A 168 1.10 20.47 -11.58
C ALA A 168 1.12 19.16 -10.79
N ILE A 169 1.09 19.27 -9.46
CA ILE A 169 0.90 18.14 -8.55
C ILE A 169 -0.42 18.35 -7.84
N LEU A 170 -1.36 17.43 -8.05
CA LEU A 170 -2.62 17.38 -7.33
C LEU A 170 -2.39 16.58 -6.06
N SER A 171 -2.52 17.20 -4.90
CA SER A 171 -2.44 16.51 -3.61
C SER A 171 -3.81 16.48 -2.97
N PHE A 172 -4.29 15.31 -2.56
CA PHE A 172 -5.60 15.18 -1.93
C PHE A 172 -5.58 14.02 -0.93
N LYS A 173 -6.61 13.98 -0.09
CA LYS A 173 -6.80 12.93 0.90
C LYS A 173 -8.03 12.11 0.55
N ILE A 174 -7.99 10.83 0.87
CA ILE A 174 -9.15 9.93 0.86
C ILE A 174 -9.48 9.61 2.32
N SER A 175 -10.68 9.98 2.73
CA SER A 175 -11.19 9.73 4.08
C SER A 175 -11.47 8.25 4.34
N GLU A 176 -11.72 7.94 5.62
CA GLU A 176 -12.18 6.62 6.10
C GLU A 176 -13.45 6.11 5.40
N LYS A 177 -14.23 7.01 4.80
CA LYS A 177 -15.45 6.70 4.02
C LYS A 177 -15.20 6.55 2.53
N GLY A 178 -13.94 6.62 2.08
CA GLY A 178 -13.61 6.55 0.66
C GLY A 178 -13.90 7.82 -0.13
N VAL A 179 -14.08 8.95 0.56
CA VAL A 179 -14.42 10.25 -0.06
C VAL A 179 -13.17 11.11 -0.18
N LEU A 180 -12.96 11.68 -1.37
CA LEU A 180 -11.88 12.63 -1.65
C LEU A 180 -12.14 13.96 -0.93
N ASN A 181 -11.13 14.48 -0.25
CA ASN A 181 -11.17 15.80 0.40
C ASN A 181 -9.78 16.46 0.39
N SER A 182 -9.72 17.70 0.90
CA SER A 182 -8.47 18.45 1.12
C SER A 182 -7.56 18.56 -0.12
N LEU A 183 -8.14 18.83 -1.29
CA LEU A 183 -7.40 19.05 -2.52
C LEU A 183 -6.52 20.31 -2.43
N THR A 184 -5.23 20.16 -2.73
CA THR A 184 -4.26 21.23 -2.96
C THR A 184 -3.56 21.01 -4.29
N ILE A 185 -3.05 22.10 -4.88
CA ILE A 185 -2.43 22.09 -6.21
C ILE A 185 -1.11 22.84 -6.13
N GLU A 186 -0.02 22.18 -6.52
CA GLU A 186 1.31 22.78 -6.63
C GLU A 186 1.69 22.94 -8.11
N PRO A 187 2.44 24.00 -8.50
CA PRO A 187 2.89 25.11 -7.65
C PRO A 187 1.76 26.13 -7.39
N ASP A 188 1.88 26.89 -6.29
CA ASP A 188 0.85 27.87 -5.89
C ASP A 188 0.65 29.02 -6.89
N ASN A 189 1.67 29.30 -7.70
CA ASN A 189 1.67 30.37 -8.71
C ASN A 189 1.10 29.95 -10.07
N LEU A 190 0.36 28.84 -10.13
CA LEU A 190 -0.38 28.45 -11.33
C LEU A 190 -1.43 29.51 -11.68
N ASP A 191 -1.69 29.70 -12.97
CA ASP A 191 -2.78 30.56 -13.44
C ASP A 191 -4.12 30.14 -12.81
N GLU A 192 -4.91 31.12 -12.34
CA GLU A 192 -6.15 30.86 -11.60
C GLU A 192 -7.23 30.21 -12.48
N GLU A 193 -7.29 30.47 -13.80
CA GLU A 193 -8.21 29.77 -14.69
C GLU A 193 -7.82 28.29 -14.79
N VAL A 194 -6.52 28.01 -14.92
CA VAL A 194 -5.99 26.65 -14.93
C VAL A 194 -6.29 25.94 -13.61
N LYS A 195 -5.99 26.58 -12.47
CA LYS A 195 -6.23 26.03 -11.12
C LYS A 195 -7.70 25.68 -10.91
N ASN A 196 -8.61 26.58 -11.29
CA ASN A 196 -10.05 26.34 -11.21
C ASN A 196 -10.51 25.16 -12.08
N LYS A 197 -9.96 24.99 -13.29
CA LYS A 197 -10.24 23.83 -14.16
C LYS A 197 -9.73 22.52 -13.56
N LEU A 198 -8.55 22.54 -12.93
CA LEU A 198 -7.99 21.39 -12.24
C LEU A 198 -8.86 20.98 -11.04
N ILE A 199 -9.27 21.93 -10.20
CA ILE A 199 -10.18 21.68 -9.06
C ILE A 199 -11.48 21.02 -9.55
N LYS A 200 -12.15 21.64 -10.53
CA LYS A 200 -13.38 21.08 -11.13
C LYS A 200 -13.18 19.69 -11.71
N SER A 201 -11.99 19.38 -12.22
CA SER A 201 -11.69 18.07 -12.80
C SER A 201 -11.57 16.99 -11.73
N VAL A 202 -10.97 17.32 -10.58
CA VAL A 202 -10.87 16.40 -9.44
C VAL A 202 -12.23 16.20 -8.79
N GLU A 203 -13.04 17.25 -8.65
CA GLU A 203 -14.42 17.16 -8.13
C GLU A 203 -15.32 16.25 -8.99
N GLN A 204 -15.04 16.14 -10.29
CA GLN A 204 -15.73 15.21 -11.20
C GLN A 204 -15.29 13.75 -11.05
N LEU A 205 -14.28 13.45 -10.22
CA LEU A 205 -13.97 12.08 -9.81
C LEU A 205 -15.00 11.63 -8.75
N ASP A 206 -16.27 11.61 -9.13
CA ASP A 206 -17.40 11.22 -8.28
C ASP A 206 -17.48 9.69 -8.15
N LYS A 207 -16.45 9.12 -7.55
CA LYS A 207 -16.35 7.69 -7.27
C LYS A 207 -15.87 7.51 -5.85
N SER A 208 -16.63 6.74 -5.07
CA SER A 208 -16.19 6.27 -3.76
C SER A 208 -15.00 5.34 -3.94
N TRP A 209 -13.88 5.72 -3.36
CA TRP A 209 -12.71 4.87 -3.23
C TRP A 209 -12.98 3.80 -2.20
N LEU A 210 -12.30 2.66 -2.31
CA LEU A 210 -12.10 1.83 -1.13
C LEU A 210 -11.12 2.56 -0.22
N PRO A 211 -11.44 2.77 1.08
CA PRO A 211 -10.55 3.45 2.00
C PRO A 211 -9.33 2.58 2.31
N ARG A 212 -8.24 3.23 2.71
CA ARG A 212 -7.07 2.53 3.25
C ARG A 212 -7.47 1.86 4.56
N LEU A 213 -7.03 0.64 4.79
CA LEU A 213 -7.23 -0.08 6.05
C LEU A 213 -5.90 -0.24 6.76
N HIS A 214 -5.89 0.00 8.07
CA HIS A 214 -4.85 -0.41 8.99
C HIS A 214 -5.47 -1.35 10.04
N ARG A 215 -5.01 -2.60 10.10
CA ARG A 215 -5.55 -3.65 11.00
C ARG A 215 -7.08 -3.77 10.88
N GLY A 216 -7.58 -3.71 9.64
CA GLY A 216 -9.02 -3.71 9.33
C GLY A 216 -9.82 -2.50 9.83
N VAL A 217 -9.16 -1.42 10.24
CA VAL A 217 -9.78 -0.12 10.57
C VAL A 217 -9.54 0.83 9.40
N PRO A 218 -10.59 1.43 8.81
CA PRO A 218 -10.42 2.47 7.81
C PRO A 218 -9.66 3.66 8.37
N ILE A 219 -8.67 4.13 7.62
CA ILE A 219 -7.86 5.32 7.95
C ILE A 219 -7.77 6.25 6.75
N GLU A 220 -7.45 7.52 7.02
CA GLU A 220 -7.17 8.50 5.98
C GLU A 220 -5.87 8.17 5.23
N SER A 221 -5.86 8.42 3.93
CA SER A 221 -4.68 8.26 3.07
C SER A 221 -4.44 9.50 2.21
N SER A 222 -3.17 9.86 2.01
CA SER A 222 -2.77 11.00 1.18
C SER A 222 -2.25 10.54 -0.17
N TYR A 223 -2.64 11.26 -1.23
CA TYR A 223 -2.21 11.02 -2.60
C TYR A 223 -1.53 12.26 -3.18
N ARG A 224 -0.54 12.04 -4.03
CA ARG A 224 0.09 13.06 -4.87
C ARG A 224 0.12 12.56 -6.31
N VAL A 225 -0.62 13.23 -7.19
CA VAL A 225 -0.76 12.86 -8.59
C VAL A 225 -0.11 13.94 -9.44
N PRO A 226 1.09 13.70 -9.99
CA PRO A 226 1.68 14.62 -10.95
C PRO A 226 0.90 14.55 -12.27
N ILE A 227 0.59 15.71 -12.82
CA ILE A 227 -0.05 15.86 -14.12
C ILE A 227 0.82 16.71 -15.04
N THR A 228 0.71 16.40 -16.33
CA THR A 228 1.34 17.17 -17.41
C THR A 228 0.32 17.27 -18.53
N LEU A 229 -0.01 18.49 -18.94
CA LEU A 229 -1.01 18.81 -19.96
C LEU A 229 -0.39 19.63 -21.09
#